data_AF-A0A3D4W994-F1
#
_entry.id   AF-A0A3D4W994-F1
#
_cell.length_a   1.000
_cell.length_b   1.000
_cell.length_c   1.000
_cell.angle_alpha   90.00
_cell.angle_beta   90.00
_cell.angle_gamma   90.00
#
_symmetry.space_group_name_H-M   'P 1'
#
loop_
_entity.id
_entity.type
_entity.pdbx_description
1 polymer ?
#
loop_
_entity_poly.entity_id
_entity_poly.type
_entity_poly.pdbx_seq_one_letter_code
_entity_poly.pdbx_strand_id
1 'polypeptide(L)'
;MADYNYALALSPKERKEQEIELPEKPVQRQYVVVDTTPEGLIDALKINRRGLLIAREELLGWISDFGRYNRSGEVQNMLSSWSEKFFKVTRKGAGSSTIEKPFIPIFGGIQPGKLSDLAKDGRAHDGFMQRFIFAYPDQVLKQDYNEDFLGDQYQSYYNDYILRLLSTSGYRNPVLLSDEAKQHYKKFFNENTKLVNEESCEYTRAVYQKLEIIVLRISLILHVSNHVYDGQ
;
A
#
# COMPACT_ATOMS: atom_id res chain seq x y z
N MET A 1 -14.56 -21.11 6.26
CA MET A 1 -13.21 -21.22 6.87
C MET A 1 -13.16 -22.38 7.86
N ALA A 2 -14.10 -22.48 8.81
CA ALA A 2 -14.15 -23.60 9.76
C ALA A 2 -14.20 -24.99 9.07
N ASP A 3 -15.12 -25.19 8.12
CA ASP A 3 -15.28 -26.48 7.43
C ASP A 3 -14.07 -26.86 6.55
N TYR A 4 -13.45 -25.87 5.90
CA TYR A 4 -12.23 -26.07 5.10
C TYR A 4 -11.03 -26.45 5.98
N ASN A 5 -10.85 -25.78 7.11
CA ASN A 5 -9.77 -26.08 8.05
C ASN A 5 -9.97 -27.46 8.70
N TYR A 6 -11.22 -27.80 9.02
CA TYR A 6 -11.59 -29.13 9.53
C TYR A 6 -11.27 -30.23 8.51
N ALA A 7 -11.71 -30.07 7.25
CA ALA A 7 -11.41 -31.03 6.19
C ALA A 7 -9.89 -31.15 5.89
N LEU A 8 -9.12 -30.07 6.04
CA LEU A 8 -7.65 -30.09 5.86
C LEU A 8 -6.90 -30.80 6.99
N ALA A 9 -7.41 -30.73 8.22
CA ALA A 9 -6.79 -31.38 9.38
C ALA A 9 -6.87 -32.92 9.30
N LEU A 10 -7.83 -33.45 8.55
CA LEU A 10 -7.99 -34.89 8.31
C LEU A 10 -7.01 -35.38 7.25
N SER A 11 -6.45 -36.58 7.48
CA SER A 11 -5.66 -37.29 6.48
C SER A 11 -6.52 -37.70 5.28
N PRO A 12 -5.91 -38.01 4.11
CA PRO A 12 -6.66 -38.52 2.96
C PRO A 12 -7.50 -39.76 3.25
N LYS A 13 -7.06 -40.59 4.20
CA LYS A 13 -7.77 -41.82 4.62
C LYS A 13 -8.99 -41.48 5.47
N GLU A 14 -8.83 -40.60 6.46
CA GLU A 14 -9.94 -40.17 7.35
C GLU A 14 -11.02 -39.40 6.58
N ARG A 15 -10.63 -38.54 5.62
CA ARG A 15 -11.60 -37.89 4.73
C ARG A 15 -12.44 -38.89 3.94
N LYS A 16 -11.81 -39.96 3.45
CA LYS A 16 -12.48 -40.99 2.67
C LYS A 16 -13.39 -41.87 3.53
N GLU A 17 -12.97 -42.19 4.76
CA GLU A 17 -13.79 -42.97 5.72
C GLU A 17 -14.99 -42.18 6.23
N GLN A 18 -14.89 -40.85 6.32
CA GLN A 18 -15.97 -39.97 6.78
C GLN A 18 -16.79 -39.36 5.62
N GLU A 19 -16.51 -39.76 4.37
CA GLU A 19 -17.15 -39.21 3.16
C GLU A 19 -17.09 -37.67 3.08
N ILE A 20 -16.03 -37.06 3.62
CA ILE A 20 -15.82 -35.61 3.61
C ILE A 20 -15.08 -35.22 2.33
N GLU A 21 -15.79 -34.59 1.41
CA GLU A 21 -15.18 -33.91 0.28
C GLU A 21 -14.40 -32.67 0.74
N LEU A 22 -13.29 -32.35 0.07
CA LEU A 22 -12.53 -31.14 0.36
C LEU A 22 -13.32 -29.94 -0.18
N PRO A 23 -13.86 -29.05 0.69
CA PRO A 23 -14.63 -27.91 0.21
C PRO A 23 -13.72 -26.94 -0.55
N GLU A 24 -14.31 -26.11 -1.42
CA GLU A 24 -13.56 -25.07 -2.11
C GLU A 24 -12.84 -24.16 -1.10
N LYS A 25 -11.57 -23.84 -1.41
CA LYS A 25 -10.77 -22.98 -0.55
C LYS A 25 -11.45 -21.60 -0.43
N PRO A 26 -11.75 -21.13 0.79
CA PRO A 26 -12.34 -19.81 0.97
C PRO A 26 -11.46 -18.72 0.39
N VAL A 27 -12.09 -17.78 -0.30
CA VAL A 27 -11.40 -16.62 -0.88
C VAL A 27 -11.06 -15.63 0.24
N GLN A 28 -9.77 -15.50 0.56
CA GLN A 28 -9.30 -14.56 1.56
C GLN A 28 -9.26 -13.14 1.00
N ARG A 29 -10.31 -12.36 1.30
CA ARG A 29 -10.33 -10.92 1.05
C ARG A 29 -9.67 -10.22 2.22
N GLN A 30 -8.66 -9.40 1.92
CA GLN A 30 -7.86 -8.68 2.90
C GLN A 30 -7.47 -7.32 2.34
N TYR A 31 -7.24 -6.36 3.24
CA TYR A 31 -6.84 -5.01 2.89
C TYR A 31 -5.40 -4.70 3.27
N VAL A 32 -4.86 -5.44 4.24
CA VAL A 32 -3.53 -5.22 4.82
C VAL A 32 -2.76 -6.53 4.79
N VAL A 33 -1.46 -6.45 4.47
CA VAL A 33 -0.53 -7.58 4.46
C VAL A 33 0.68 -7.24 5.31
N VAL A 34 0.85 -7.96 6.42
CA VAL A 34 1.90 -7.74 7.43
C VAL A 34 3.10 -8.68 7.25
N ASP A 35 2.91 -9.83 6.62
CA ASP A 35 4.00 -10.70 6.20
C ASP A 35 3.58 -11.45 4.94
N THR A 36 4.45 -11.48 3.94
CA THR A 36 4.19 -12.19 2.68
C THR A 36 5.48 -12.39 1.91
N THR A 37 5.58 -13.55 1.26
CA THR A 37 6.54 -13.73 0.18
C THR A 37 6.12 -12.90 -1.04
N PRO A 38 7.04 -12.60 -1.96
CA PRO A 38 6.72 -11.95 -3.23
C PRO A 38 5.63 -12.69 -4.01
N GLU A 39 5.70 -14.02 -4.09
CA GLU A 39 4.70 -14.86 -4.75
C GLU A 39 3.34 -14.78 -4.06
N GLY A 40 3.32 -14.86 -2.73
CA GLY A 40 2.09 -14.75 -1.93
C GLY A 40 1.40 -13.39 -2.10
N LEU A 41 2.19 -12.32 -2.28
CA LEU A 41 1.67 -10.98 -2.54
C LEU A 41 0.96 -10.91 -3.90
N ILE A 42 1.53 -11.54 -4.93
CA ILE A 42 0.91 -11.60 -6.27
C ILE A 42 -0.40 -12.37 -6.20
N ASP A 43 -0.42 -13.53 -5.53
CA ASP A 43 -1.64 -14.33 -5.38
C ASP A 43 -2.72 -13.60 -4.58
N ALA A 44 -2.34 -12.92 -3.50
CA ALA A 44 -3.24 -12.07 -2.74
C ALA A 44 -3.80 -10.92 -3.59
N LEU A 45 -2.97 -10.28 -4.43
CA LEU A 45 -3.38 -9.14 -5.25
C LEU A 45 -4.36 -9.54 -6.36
N LYS A 46 -4.26 -10.77 -6.90
CA LYS A 46 -5.25 -11.32 -7.86
C LYS A 46 -6.66 -11.39 -7.28
N ILE A 47 -6.74 -11.72 -5.99
CA ILE A 47 -8.00 -11.81 -5.25
C ILE A 47 -8.49 -10.41 -4.89
N ASN A 48 -7.58 -9.54 -4.43
CA ASN A 48 -7.89 -8.24 -3.85
C ASN A 48 -7.70 -7.11 -4.87
N ARG A 49 -8.62 -7.01 -5.82
CA ARG A 49 -8.56 -6.04 -6.94
C ARG A 49 -8.60 -4.56 -6.52
N ARG A 50 -9.00 -4.24 -5.27
CA ARG A 50 -8.92 -2.88 -4.70
C ARG A 50 -7.50 -2.50 -4.28
N GLY A 51 -6.56 -3.44 -4.33
CA GLY A 51 -5.19 -3.28 -3.85
C GLY A 51 -4.99 -3.83 -2.45
N LEU A 52 -3.72 -3.83 -2.02
CA LEU A 52 -3.27 -4.37 -0.73
C LEU A 52 -2.26 -3.44 -0.09
N LEU A 53 -2.56 -2.98 1.14
CA LEU A 53 -1.63 -2.20 1.94
C LEU A 53 -0.55 -3.11 2.51
N ILE A 54 0.71 -2.78 2.24
CA ILE A 54 1.84 -3.33 2.99
C ILE A 54 2.05 -2.42 4.20
N ALA A 55 1.78 -2.95 5.38
CA ALA A 55 2.04 -2.27 6.66
C ALA A 55 3.26 -2.92 7.33
N ARG A 56 4.28 -2.13 7.66
CA ARG A 56 5.53 -2.60 8.27
C ARG A 56 6.02 -1.62 9.33
N GLU A 57 6.27 -2.10 10.54
CA GLU A 57 6.88 -1.26 11.57
C GLU A 57 8.33 -0.89 11.22
N GLU A 58 9.04 -1.78 10.52
CA GLU A 58 10.40 -1.53 10.01
C GLU A 58 10.46 -1.77 8.48
N LEU A 59 10.39 -0.68 7.71
CA LEU A 59 10.45 -0.74 6.24
C LEU A 59 11.82 -1.17 5.71
N LEU A 60 12.91 -0.84 6.41
CA LEU A 60 14.25 -1.18 5.92
C LEU A 60 14.43 -2.68 5.80
N GLY A 61 13.99 -3.47 6.79
CA GLY A 61 14.07 -4.92 6.75
C GLY A 61 13.34 -5.49 5.53
N TRP A 62 12.10 -5.02 5.31
CA TRP A 62 11.29 -5.44 4.16
C TRP A 62 11.91 -5.08 2.80
N ILE A 63 12.46 -3.87 2.65
CA ILE A 63 13.16 -3.46 1.41
C ILE A 63 14.45 -4.25 1.23
N SER A 64 15.11 -4.64 2.32
CA SER A 64 16.37 -5.40 2.27
C SER A 64 16.17 -6.85 1.86
N ASP A 65 14.96 -7.39 2.05
CA ASP A 65 14.61 -8.72 1.55
C ASP A 65 14.42 -8.74 0.02
N PHE A 66 14.33 -7.58 -0.65
CA PHE A 66 14.27 -7.53 -2.10
C PHE A 66 15.53 -8.12 -2.72
N GLY A 67 15.34 -9.05 -3.66
CA GLY A 67 16.44 -9.70 -4.38
C GLY A 67 17.24 -10.73 -3.57
N ARG A 68 16.87 -11.00 -2.30
CA ARG A 68 17.53 -11.99 -1.42
C ARG A 68 17.49 -13.41 -1.99
N TYR A 69 16.51 -13.71 -2.84
CA TYR A 69 16.26 -15.03 -3.41
C TYR A 69 16.50 -15.13 -4.93
N ASN A 70 17.23 -14.17 -5.53
CA ASN A 70 17.59 -13.96 -6.95
C ASN A 70 17.17 -12.54 -7.35
N ARG A 71 17.84 -11.92 -8.34
CA ARG A 71 17.48 -10.60 -8.90
C ARG A 71 16.03 -10.59 -9.41
N SER A 72 15.11 -10.36 -8.50
CA SER A 72 13.67 -10.40 -8.70
C SER A 72 13.22 -9.04 -9.20
N GLY A 73 12.26 -9.04 -10.13
CA GLY A 73 11.61 -7.81 -10.62
C GLY A 73 10.68 -7.17 -9.58
N GLU A 74 10.91 -7.37 -8.28
CA GLU A 74 10.05 -6.87 -7.18
C GLU A 74 9.97 -5.34 -7.18
N VAL A 75 11.11 -4.66 -7.25
CA VAL A 75 11.16 -3.20 -7.36
C VAL A 75 10.35 -2.74 -8.58
N GLN A 76 10.52 -3.41 -9.73
CA GLN A 76 9.77 -3.09 -10.94
C GLN A 76 8.26 -3.30 -10.76
N ASN A 77 7.85 -4.38 -10.07
CA ASN A 77 6.45 -4.63 -9.76
C ASN A 77 5.89 -3.55 -8.82
N MET A 78 6.66 -3.07 -7.84
CA MET A 78 6.26 -1.97 -6.98
C MET A 78 6.15 -0.65 -7.75
N LEU A 79 7.09 -0.36 -8.66
CA LEU A 79 7.05 0.81 -9.55
C LEU A 79 5.82 0.78 -10.47
N SER A 80 5.51 -0.39 -11.03
CA SER A 80 4.30 -0.64 -11.82
C SER A 80 3.05 -0.44 -10.97
N SER A 81 3.01 -0.98 -9.75
CA SER A 81 1.89 -0.80 -8.80
C SER A 81 1.68 0.65 -8.41
N TRP A 82 2.76 1.42 -8.22
CA TRP A 82 2.65 2.85 -7.93
C TRP A 82 2.07 3.65 -9.09
N SER A 83 2.28 3.21 -10.34
CA SER A 83 1.76 3.86 -11.55
C SER A 83 0.53 3.19 -12.15
N GLU A 84 -0.05 2.21 -11.44
CA GLU A 84 -1.17 1.38 -11.90
C GLU A 84 -0.91 0.71 -13.28
N LYS A 85 0.36 0.47 -13.62
CA LYS A 85 0.73 -0.21 -14.86
C LYS A 85 0.60 -1.71 -14.67
N PHE A 86 -0.13 -2.36 -15.59
CA PHE A 86 -0.24 -3.81 -15.55
C PHE A 86 1.14 -4.48 -15.59
N PHE A 87 1.27 -5.62 -14.93
CA PHE A 87 2.46 -6.46 -15.05
C PHE A 87 2.10 -7.94 -15.03
N LYS A 88 3.01 -8.76 -15.55
CA LYS A 88 2.84 -10.20 -15.69
C LYS A 88 4.01 -10.91 -15.00
N VAL A 89 3.68 -11.86 -14.13
CA VAL A 89 4.65 -12.71 -13.45
C VAL A 89 4.49 -14.13 -13.96
N THR A 90 5.52 -14.63 -14.65
CA THR A 90 5.57 -16.00 -15.15
C THR A 90 6.60 -16.79 -14.35
N ARG A 91 6.19 -17.91 -13.77
CA ARG A 91 7.06 -18.82 -13.02
C ARG A 91 7.00 -20.21 -13.63
N LYS A 92 8.16 -20.84 -13.80
CA LYS A 92 8.25 -22.23 -14.27
C LYS A 92 7.51 -23.14 -13.28
N GLY A 93 6.56 -23.94 -13.77
CA GLY A 93 5.77 -24.87 -12.95
C GLY A 93 4.51 -24.28 -12.29
N ALA A 94 4.43 -22.97 -12.05
CA ALA A 94 3.27 -22.31 -11.44
C ALA A 94 2.41 -21.51 -12.45
N GLY A 95 2.83 -21.46 -13.72
CA GLY A 95 2.11 -20.76 -14.79
C GLY A 95 2.38 -19.26 -14.79
N SER A 96 1.39 -18.49 -15.27
CA SER A 96 1.49 -17.04 -15.41
C SER A 96 0.33 -16.34 -14.69
N SER A 97 0.66 -15.27 -13.97
CA SER A 97 -0.28 -14.38 -13.32
C SER A 97 -0.18 -12.99 -13.94
N THR A 98 -1.30 -12.45 -14.43
CA THR A 98 -1.41 -11.07 -14.92
C THR A 98 -2.15 -10.23 -13.89
N ILE A 99 -1.58 -9.09 -13.51
CA ILE A 99 -2.22 -8.09 -12.66
C ILE A 99 -2.50 -6.87 -13.52
N GLU A 100 -3.78 -6.62 -13.83
CA GLU A 100 -4.18 -5.56 -14.77
C GLU A 100 -4.10 -4.16 -14.17
N LYS A 101 -4.55 -4.00 -12.92
CA LYS A 101 -4.60 -2.72 -12.20
C LYS A 101 -3.98 -2.88 -10.82
N PRO A 102 -2.65 -3.05 -10.75
CA PRO A 102 -1.99 -3.25 -9.48
C PRO A 102 -2.05 -1.98 -8.64
N PHE A 103 -2.42 -2.12 -7.37
CA PHE A 103 -2.38 -1.04 -6.40
C PHE A 103 -1.86 -1.57 -5.07
N ILE A 104 -0.69 -1.10 -4.66
CA ILE A 104 -0.02 -1.54 -3.43
C ILE A 104 0.48 -0.30 -2.70
N PRO A 105 -0.34 0.31 -1.83
CA PRO A 105 0.17 1.32 -0.92
C PRO A 105 1.13 0.67 0.09
N ILE A 106 2.13 1.44 0.52
CA ILE A 106 3.13 1.02 1.50
C ILE A 106 3.10 2.04 2.63
N PHE A 107 2.97 1.56 3.85
CA PHE A 107 3.01 2.37 5.06
C PHE A 107 3.91 1.70 6.09
N GLY A 108 4.73 2.50 6.75
CA GLY A 108 5.59 1.95 7.78
C GLY A 108 6.57 2.92 8.39
N GLY A 109 7.22 2.42 9.44
CA GLY A 109 8.26 3.15 10.17
C GLY A 109 9.65 2.89 9.59
N ILE A 110 10.53 3.87 9.80
CA ILE A 110 11.97 3.69 9.69
C ILE A 110 12.66 4.56 10.73
N GLN A 111 13.73 4.03 11.32
CA GLN A 111 14.57 4.80 12.24
C GLN A 111 15.37 5.85 11.45
N PRO A 112 15.44 7.11 11.90
CA PRO A 112 16.17 8.17 11.19
C PRO A 112 17.62 7.80 10.86
N GLY A 113 18.34 7.15 11.79
CA GLY A 113 19.72 6.70 11.59
C GLY A 113 19.91 5.64 10.50
N LYS A 114 18.82 4.98 10.07
CA LYS A 114 18.79 3.94 9.04
C LYS A 114 18.31 4.45 7.67
N LEU A 115 17.95 5.74 7.55
CA LEU A 115 17.44 6.30 6.30
C LEU A 115 18.45 6.22 5.15
N SER A 116 19.73 6.44 5.44
CA SER A 116 20.79 6.35 4.43
C SER A 116 20.96 4.94 3.85
N ASP A 117 20.56 3.90 4.60
CA ASP A 117 20.62 2.51 4.14
C ASP A 117 19.62 2.23 3.01
N LEU A 118 18.54 3.01 2.91
CA LEU A 118 17.57 2.89 1.82
C LEU A 118 18.16 3.27 0.46
N ALA A 119 19.18 4.13 0.45
CA ALA A 119 19.82 4.65 -0.76
C ALA A 119 20.99 3.78 -1.25
N LYS A 120 21.41 2.78 -0.47
CA LYS A 120 22.55 1.89 -0.80
C LYS A 120 22.23 0.98 -1.99
N ASP A 121 23.28 0.34 -2.53
CA ASP A 121 23.19 -0.68 -3.59
C ASP A 121 22.50 -0.21 -4.88
N GLY A 122 22.62 1.08 -5.21
CA GLY A 122 22.03 1.67 -6.42
C GLY A 122 20.54 2.00 -6.32
N ARG A 123 19.89 1.74 -5.18
CA ARG A 123 18.46 2.03 -4.95
C ARG A 123 18.13 3.53 -4.99
N ALA A 124 19.11 4.40 -4.77
CA ALA A 124 18.95 5.83 -5.02
C ALA A 124 18.59 6.15 -6.48
N HIS A 125 18.92 5.29 -7.44
CA HIS A 125 18.78 5.58 -8.87
C HIS A 125 17.67 4.79 -9.57
N ASP A 126 17.01 3.85 -8.88
CA ASP A 126 15.99 2.99 -9.47
C ASP A 126 14.58 3.63 -9.53
N GLY A 127 14.42 4.82 -8.93
CA GLY A 127 13.15 5.54 -8.89
C GLY A 127 12.23 5.13 -7.74
N PHE A 128 12.50 4.03 -7.04
CA PHE A 128 11.62 3.51 -5.99
C PHE A 128 11.57 4.46 -4.80
N MET A 129 12.73 4.91 -4.33
CA MET A 129 12.83 5.74 -3.13
C MET A 129 12.21 7.13 -3.28
N GLN A 130 12.25 7.71 -4.49
CA GLN A 130 11.69 9.03 -4.79
C GLN A 130 10.15 9.08 -4.71
N ARG A 131 9.48 7.95 -4.52
CA ARG A 131 8.02 7.84 -4.41
C ARG A 131 7.54 7.82 -2.96
N PHE A 132 8.44 7.66 -2.00
CA PHE A 132 8.11 7.68 -0.58
C PHE A 132 7.99 9.12 -0.08
N ILE A 133 7.09 9.31 0.86
CA ILE A 133 6.90 10.56 1.59
C ILE A 133 7.27 10.27 3.03
N PHE A 134 8.20 11.06 3.56
CA PHE A 134 8.66 10.93 4.94
C PHE A 134 7.96 11.98 5.78
N ALA A 135 7.29 11.53 6.84
CA ALA A 135 6.79 12.40 7.89
C ALA A 135 7.69 12.21 9.12
N TYR A 136 8.40 13.27 9.51
CA TYR A 136 9.25 13.28 10.69
C TYR A 136 8.66 14.28 11.68
N PRO A 137 7.89 13.83 12.68
CA PRO A 137 7.28 14.73 13.65
C PRO A 137 8.37 15.42 14.47
N ASP A 138 8.08 16.64 14.91
CA ASP A 138 8.94 17.35 15.85
C ASP A 138 9.13 16.51 17.12
N GLN A 139 10.26 16.71 17.80
CA GLN A 139 10.52 16.03 19.07
C GLN A 139 9.49 16.48 20.11
N VAL A 140 8.46 15.67 20.31
CA VAL A 140 7.51 15.87 21.39
C VAL A 140 8.12 15.32 22.67
N LEU A 141 8.08 16.12 23.74
CA LEU A 141 8.45 15.62 25.06
C LEU A 141 7.60 14.40 25.38
N LYS A 142 8.25 13.34 25.86
CA LYS A 142 7.56 12.15 26.35
C LYS A 142 6.57 12.60 27.41
N GLN A 143 5.29 12.33 27.18
CA GLN A 143 4.24 12.63 28.14
C GLN A 143 4.36 11.68 29.34
N ASP A 144 3.95 12.15 30.51
CA ASP A 144 3.76 11.29 31.67
C ASP A 144 2.66 10.26 31.40
N TYR A 145 2.64 9.20 32.20
CA TYR A 145 1.59 8.19 32.12
C TYR A 145 0.22 8.84 32.33
N ASN A 146 -0.71 8.63 31.40
CA ASN A 146 -2.08 9.14 31.47
C ASN A 146 -3.06 7.97 31.66
N GLU A 147 -3.99 8.11 32.61
CA GLU A 147 -5.07 7.17 32.89
C GLU A 147 -6.38 7.52 32.15
N ASP A 148 -6.42 8.63 31.41
CA ASP A 148 -7.55 8.99 30.58
C ASP A 148 -7.71 8.00 29.43
N PHE A 149 -8.86 7.32 29.39
CA PHE A 149 -9.24 6.44 28.28
C PHE A 149 -10.31 7.09 27.42
N LEU A 150 -10.25 6.83 26.11
CA LEU A 150 -11.35 7.14 25.21
C LEU A 150 -12.54 6.23 25.58
N GLY A 151 -13.73 6.81 25.73
CA GLY A 151 -14.94 6.04 25.99
C GLY A 151 -15.33 5.10 24.84
N ASP A 152 -16.05 4.03 25.14
CA ASP A 152 -16.43 2.96 24.19
C ASP A 152 -17.16 3.48 22.94
N GLN A 153 -17.85 4.64 23.02
CA GLN A 153 -18.51 5.26 21.87
C GLN A 153 -17.55 5.57 20.72
N TYR A 154 -16.28 5.88 21.01
CA TYR A 154 -15.29 6.18 19.97
C TYR A 154 -14.91 4.95 19.16
N GLN A 155 -15.00 3.76 19.74
CA GLN A 155 -14.82 2.50 19.01
C GLN A 155 -15.95 2.33 17.98
N SER A 156 -17.20 2.59 18.37
CA SER A 156 -18.34 2.56 17.45
C SER A 156 -18.21 3.60 16.34
N TYR A 157 -17.85 4.84 16.67
CA TYR A 157 -17.64 5.90 15.68
C TYR A 157 -16.54 5.55 14.68
N TYR A 158 -15.42 5.01 15.16
CA TYR A 158 -14.32 4.60 14.28
C TYR A 158 -14.72 3.41 13.40
N ASN A 159 -15.42 2.42 13.95
CA ASN A 159 -15.91 1.28 13.17
C ASN A 159 -16.86 1.73 12.05
N ASP A 160 -17.83 2.58 12.37
CA ASP A 160 -18.79 3.11 11.39
C ASP A 160 -18.09 3.91 10.29
N TYR A 161 -17.13 4.75 10.68
CA TYR A 161 -16.30 5.51 9.75
C TYR A 161 -15.53 4.61 8.77
N ILE A 162 -14.86 3.56 9.27
CA ILE A 162 -14.13 2.59 8.44
C ILE A 162 -15.09 1.81 7.53
N LEU A 163 -16.24 1.37 8.04
CA LEU A 163 -17.23 0.65 7.23
C LEU A 163 -17.77 1.52 6.08
N ARG A 164 -18.02 2.81 6.33
CA ARG A 164 -18.41 3.76 5.28
C ARG A 164 -17.31 3.93 4.23
N LEU A 165 -16.05 4.10 4.63
CA LEU A 165 -14.91 4.14 3.68
C LEU A 165 -14.81 2.87 2.83
N LEU A 166 -15.02 1.71 3.43
CA LEU A 166 -15.03 0.44 2.71
C LEU A 166 -16.21 0.35 1.75
N SER A 167 -17.36 0.95 2.10
CA SER A 167 -18.56 1.01 1.26
C SER A 167 -18.44 1.94 0.04
N THR A 168 -17.50 2.90 0.07
CA THR A 168 -17.17 3.82 -1.05
C THR A 168 -16.65 3.08 -2.30
N SER A 169 -16.57 1.75 -2.30
CA SER A 169 -16.24 0.97 -3.50
C SER A 169 -17.29 1.15 -4.59
N GLY A 170 -16.90 1.64 -5.76
CA GLY A 170 -17.80 1.82 -6.91
C GLY A 170 -17.49 3.01 -7.78
N TYR A 171 -16.67 3.97 -7.30
CA TYR A 171 -16.20 5.09 -8.11
C TYR A 171 -15.30 4.59 -9.24
N ARG A 172 -15.91 4.39 -10.41
CA ARG A 172 -15.20 4.14 -11.67
C ARG A 172 -14.86 5.43 -12.40
N ASN A 173 -15.45 6.55 -11.97
CA ASN A 173 -15.26 7.84 -12.59
C ASN A 173 -14.11 8.59 -11.91
N PRO A 174 -13.28 9.30 -12.68
CA PRO A 174 -12.23 10.15 -12.12
C PRO A 174 -12.86 11.24 -11.25
N VAL A 175 -12.29 11.45 -10.06
CA VAL A 175 -12.60 12.62 -9.23
C VAL A 175 -11.87 13.80 -9.84
N LEU A 176 -12.63 14.79 -10.28
CA LEU A 176 -12.10 16.00 -10.91
C LEU A 176 -11.86 17.08 -9.85
N LEU A 177 -10.82 17.88 -10.06
CA LEU A 177 -10.63 19.09 -9.26
C LEU A 177 -11.74 20.09 -9.56
N SER A 178 -12.25 20.74 -8.51
CA SER A 178 -13.03 21.97 -8.67
C SER A 178 -12.16 23.06 -9.31
N ASP A 179 -12.78 24.12 -9.84
CA ASP A 179 -12.03 25.23 -10.43
C ASP A 179 -11.07 25.88 -9.42
N GLU A 180 -11.51 26.05 -8.17
CA GLU A 180 -10.68 26.56 -7.08
C GLU A 180 -9.48 25.64 -6.79
N ALA A 181 -9.72 24.33 -6.59
CA ALA A 181 -8.66 23.37 -6.34
C ALA A 181 -7.67 23.29 -7.52
N LYS A 182 -8.16 23.44 -8.75
CA LYS A 182 -7.33 23.50 -9.96
C LYS A 182 -6.45 24.75 -9.98
N GLN A 183 -6.89 25.90 -9.49
CA GLN A 183 -6.02 27.09 -9.35
C GLN A 183 -4.90 26.85 -8.34
N HIS A 184 -5.22 26.24 -7.19
CA HIS A 184 -4.21 25.87 -6.19
C HIS A 184 -3.18 24.89 -6.76
N TYR A 185 -3.65 23.83 -7.44
CA TYR A 185 -2.77 22.86 -8.07
C TYR A 185 -1.90 23.50 -9.17
N LYS A 186 -2.46 24.39 -10.00
CA LYS A 186 -1.71 25.11 -11.05
C LYS A 186 -0.61 25.97 -10.45
N LYS A 187 -0.89 26.69 -9.36
CA LYS A 187 0.10 27.49 -8.64
C LYS A 187 1.23 26.59 -8.13
N PHE A 188 0.90 25.52 -7.41
CA PHE A 188 1.85 24.53 -6.91
C PHE A 188 2.71 23.93 -8.04
N PHE A 189 2.09 23.48 -9.12
CA PHE A 189 2.77 22.86 -10.26
C PHE A 189 3.79 23.82 -10.90
N ASN A 190 3.39 25.09 -11.09
CA ASN A 190 4.28 26.10 -11.68
C ASN A 190 5.44 26.48 -10.75
N GLU A 191 5.21 26.54 -9.43
CA GLU A 191 6.27 26.74 -8.44
C GLU A 191 7.23 25.54 -8.42
N ASN A 192 6.70 24.32 -8.39
CA ASN A 192 7.48 23.08 -8.44
C ASN A 192 8.30 22.96 -9.73
N THR A 193 7.76 23.41 -10.87
CA THR A 193 8.48 23.42 -12.17
C THR A 193 9.78 24.23 -12.08
N LYS A 194 9.78 25.36 -11.36
CA LYS A 194 11.00 26.15 -11.14
C LYS A 194 12.02 25.36 -10.32
N LEU A 195 11.58 24.74 -9.23
CA LEU A 195 12.42 23.88 -8.39
C LEU A 195 13.04 22.71 -9.18
N VAL A 196 12.25 22.05 -10.03
CA VAL A 196 12.75 20.96 -10.90
C VAL A 196 13.85 21.43 -11.86
N ASN A 197 13.68 22.61 -12.47
CA ASN A 197 14.62 23.14 -13.45
C ASN A 197 15.91 23.67 -12.83
N GLU A 198 15.84 24.19 -11.60
CA GLU A 198 16.98 24.75 -10.86
C GLU A 198 17.76 23.68 -10.07
N GLU A 199 17.13 22.53 -9.77
CA GLU A 199 17.74 21.46 -8.99
C GLU A 199 18.84 20.74 -9.78
N SER A 200 20.05 20.67 -9.19
CA SER A 200 21.21 20.01 -9.78
C SER A 200 21.29 18.52 -9.42
N CYS A 201 20.77 18.14 -8.25
CA CYS A 201 20.74 16.75 -7.79
C CYS A 201 19.64 15.96 -8.51
N GLU A 202 20.02 14.93 -9.28
CA GLU A 202 19.07 14.09 -10.01
C GLU A 202 18.04 13.42 -9.11
N TYR A 203 18.45 12.97 -7.91
CA TYR A 203 17.55 12.35 -6.94
C TYR A 203 16.44 13.32 -6.51
N THR A 204 16.84 14.51 -6.05
CA THR A 204 15.91 15.54 -5.58
C THR A 204 15.00 16.03 -6.71
N ARG A 205 15.56 16.20 -7.92
CA ARG A 205 14.79 16.56 -9.11
C ARG A 205 13.68 15.53 -9.39
N ALA A 206 14.01 14.24 -9.29
CA ALA A 206 13.05 13.16 -9.45
C ALA A 206 11.98 13.15 -8.34
N VAL A 207 12.33 13.49 -7.09
CA VAL A 207 11.37 13.67 -5.99
C VAL A 207 10.38 14.78 -6.32
N TYR A 208 10.85 15.97 -6.71
CA TYR A 208 9.98 17.09 -7.09
C TYR A 208 8.98 16.71 -8.19
N GLN A 209 9.42 15.95 -9.20
CA GLN A 209 8.52 15.44 -10.24
C GLN A 209 7.44 14.47 -9.70
N LYS A 210 7.73 13.70 -8.63
CA LYS A 210 6.73 12.82 -8.02
C LYS A 210 5.74 13.56 -7.13
N LEU A 211 6.14 14.70 -6.54
CA LEU A 211 5.25 15.52 -5.71
C LEU A 211 3.99 15.95 -6.46
N GLU A 212 4.07 16.17 -7.78
CA GLU A 212 2.95 16.56 -8.66
C GLU A 212 1.75 15.62 -8.57
N ILE A 213 1.97 14.30 -8.63
CA ILE A 213 0.88 13.33 -8.50
C ILE A 213 0.61 12.95 -7.04
N ILE A 214 1.63 13.01 -6.19
CA ILE A 214 1.51 12.72 -4.76
C ILE A 214 0.53 13.68 -4.08
N VAL A 215 0.62 14.99 -4.36
CA VAL A 215 -0.28 15.98 -3.75
C VAL A 215 -1.74 15.70 -4.13
N LEU A 216 -2.00 15.32 -5.38
CA LEU A 216 -3.34 14.96 -5.84
C LEU A 216 -3.86 13.70 -5.14
N ARG A 217 -3.00 12.69 -4.92
CA ARG A 217 -3.37 11.47 -4.20
C ARG A 217 -3.70 11.74 -2.74
N ILE A 218 -2.90 12.56 -2.05
CA ILE A 218 -3.17 12.97 -0.67
C ILE A 218 -4.49 13.74 -0.61
N SER A 219 -4.67 14.72 -1.48
CA SER A 219 -5.92 15.51 -1.55
C SER A 219 -7.14 14.62 -1.78
N LEU A 220 -7.04 13.60 -2.64
CA LEU A 220 -8.12 12.64 -2.86
C LEU A 220 -8.42 11.81 -1.61
N ILE A 221 -7.39 11.32 -0.91
CA ILE A 221 -7.56 10.57 0.35
C ILE A 221 -8.29 11.43 1.38
N LEU A 222 -7.86 12.68 1.58
CA LEU A 222 -8.48 13.61 2.51
C LEU A 222 -9.91 13.99 2.10
N HIS A 223 -10.15 14.20 0.80
CA HIS A 223 -11.48 14.49 0.28
C HIS A 223 -12.46 13.36 0.54
N VAL A 224 -12.08 12.11 0.24
CA VAL A 224 -12.94 10.93 0.49
C VAL A 224 -13.13 10.70 1.99
N SER A 225 -12.08 10.87 2.79
CA SER A 225 -12.12 10.82 4.25
C SER A 225 -13.17 11.79 4.81
N ASN A 226 -13.11 13.06 4.39
CA ASN A 226 -14.05 14.09 4.84
C ASN A 226 -15.48 13.83 4.35
N HIS A 227 -15.64 13.46 3.08
CA HIS A 227 -16.96 13.15 2.51
C HIS A 227 -17.69 12.05 3.30
N VAL A 228 -16.97 10.99 3.66
CA VAL A 228 -17.49 9.89 4.49
C VAL A 228 -17.79 10.33 5.93
N TYR A 229 -16.91 11.17 6.51
CA TYR A 229 -17.11 11.72 7.85
C TYR A 229 -18.37 12.59 7.92
N ASP A 230 -18.58 13.45 6.93
CA ASP A 230 -19.75 14.34 6.82
C ASP A 230 -21.06 13.59 6.47
N GLY A 231 -20.95 12.32 6.08
CA GLY A 231 -22.10 11.44 5.80
C GLY A 231 -22.79 11.72 4.44
N GLN A 232 -22.04 12.27 3.48
CA GLN A 232 -22.51 12.54 2.13
C GLN A 232 -22.27 11.36 1.17
#